data_AF-A0A1M4N5T9-F1
#
_entry.id   AF-A0A1M4N5T9-F1
#
_cell.length_a   1.000
_cell.length_b   1.000
_cell.length_c   1.000
_cell.angle_alpha   90.00
_cell.angle_beta   90.00
_cell.angle_gamma   90.00
#
_symmetry.space_group_name_H-M   'P 1'
#
loop_
_entity.id
_entity.type
_entity.pdbx_description
1 polymer ?
#
loop_
_entity_poly.entity_id
_entity_poly.type
_entity_poly.pdbx_seq_one_letter_code
_entity_poly.pdbx_strand_id
1 'polypeptide(L)'
;MSQTHKLETIDRAAQGLYPSPNPYRDFTADSHKVIHMQDRIILASGSDIRAQLLRNAGLEVEVIPARVDEEAIRAALEMEEAKPRDVADALAEAKARKISAKHPDAIVIGCDQVLAMGTQIYAKPATPEDARVQLTALRNQPHQLLSAAVLYKDAEPKWRHVGVARLRMHNFSDAYLDDYLSRNWESIRHSVGGYKLEEEGVRLFSSVQGDYFTILGLPLVELLAYLGVTGSIAS
;
A
#
# COMPACT_ATOMS: atom_id res chain seq x y z
N MET A 1 7.04 66.79 -48.63
CA MET A 1 7.63 67.72 -47.66
C MET A 1 8.54 66.90 -46.76
N SER A 2 9.82 66.80 -47.11
CA SER A 2 10.91 67.59 -46.52
C SER A 2 11.24 67.01 -45.12
N GLN A 3 12.24 66.12 -45.01
CA GLN A 3 13.67 66.41 -44.67
C GLN A 3 13.85 66.53 -43.12
N THR A 4 14.87 66.04 -42.39
CA THR A 4 16.20 65.47 -42.70
C THR A 4 16.85 64.88 -41.42
N HIS A 5 17.63 63.80 -41.58
CA HIS A 5 18.93 63.42 -40.97
C HIS A 5 19.32 63.54 -39.48
N LYS A 6 19.88 62.42 -38.97
CA LYS A 6 21.32 62.15 -38.62
C LYS A 6 21.47 60.61 -38.46
N LEU A 7 22.28 59.78 -39.16
CA LEU A 7 23.75 59.72 -39.44
C LEU A 7 24.54 59.85 -38.12
N GLU A 8 25.33 58.87 -37.63
CA GLU A 8 26.47 58.12 -38.19
C GLU A 8 26.81 56.90 -37.28
N THR A 9 27.10 55.69 -37.82
CA THR A 9 28.44 55.02 -37.98
C THR A 9 29.02 54.52 -36.62
N ILE A 10 29.58 53.32 -36.38
CA ILE A 10 30.62 52.54 -37.08
C ILE A 10 30.58 51.05 -36.62
N ASP A 11 30.85 50.20 -37.61
CA ASP A 11 31.29 48.80 -37.66
C ASP A 11 32.36 48.35 -36.63
N ARG A 12 32.28 47.10 -36.11
CA ARG A 12 33.37 46.10 -36.18
C ARG A 12 33.12 44.82 -35.39
N ALA A 13 33.45 43.73 -36.08
CA ALA A 13 33.57 42.36 -35.61
C ALA A 13 34.56 42.17 -34.44
N ALA A 14 34.25 41.19 -33.57
CA ALA A 14 35.24 40.41 -32.84
C ALA A 14 34.64 39.05 -32.43
N GLN A 15 34.96 38.01 -33.22
CA GLN A 15 35.08 36.65 -32.70
C GLN A 15 36.35 36.59 -31.86
N GLY A 16 36.29 35.98 -30.67
CA GLY A 16 37.51 35.62 -29.93
C GLY A 16 37.29 35.35 -28.44
N LEU A 17 37.28 34.05 -28.11
CA LEU A 17 37.84 33.42 -26.90
C LEU A 17 37.49 34.02 -25.53
N TYR A 18 36.74 33.28 -24.70
CA TYR A 18 37.19 32.71 -23.42
C TYR A 18 36.16 31.67 -22.93
N PRO A 19 36.58 30.44 -22.56
CA PRO A 19 35.66 29.42 -22.05
C PRO A 19 35.22 29.76 -20.63
N SER A 20 33.92 29.72 -20.36
CA SER A 20 33.41 29.74 -18.98
C SER A 20 33.68 28.37 -18.33
N PRO A 21 34.36 28.30 -17.17
CA PRO A 21 34.59 27.04 -16.49
C PRO A 21 33.27 26.50 -15.95
N ASN A 22 32.85 25.34 -16.46
CA ASN A 22 31.80 24.53 -15.86
C ASN A 22 32.17 24.22 -14.40
N PRO A 23 31.37 24.62 -13.39
CA PRO A 23 31.65 24.36 -11.98
C PRO A 23 31.50 22.89 -11.59
N TYR A 24 31.08 22.01 -12.50
CA TYR A 24 31.01 20.57 -12.29
C TYR A 24 32.25 19.90 -12.88
N ARG A 25 33.39 20.03 -12.18
CA ARG A 25 34.58 19.19 -12.42
C ARG A 25 34.71 18.16 -11.31
N ASP A 26 34.73 16.91 -11.75
CA ASP A 26 35.36 15.72 -11.15
C ASP A 26 35.38 15.62 -9.63
N PHE A 27 34.37 14.92 -9.11
CA PHE A 27 34.64 13.94 -8.07
C PHE A 27 35.03 12.63 -8.75
N THR A 28 36.33 12.40 -8.96
CA THR A 28 36.86 11.04 -9.01
C THR A 28 36.75 10.48 -7.59
N ALA A 29 35.54 10.06 -7.22
CA ALA A 29 35.35 9.19 -6.09
C ALA A 29 35.76 7.80 -6.56
N ASP A 30 36.74 7.20 -5.88
CA ASP A 30 36.94 5.76 -5.86
C ASP A 30 35.58 5.11 -5.63
N SER A 31 34.95 4.66 -6.72
CA SER A 31 33.72 3.90 -6.67
C SER A 31 34.11 2.52 -6.15
N HIS A 32 34.25 2.41 -4.83
CA HIS A 32 33.76 1.23 -4.16
C HIS A 32 32.34 1.08 -4.69
N LYS A 33 32.16 0.19 -5.67
CA LYS A 33 30.84 -0.35 -5.97
C LYS A 33 30.36 -0.90 -4.64
N VAL A 34 29.61 -0.11 -3.89
CA VAL A 34 28.65 -0.66 -2.96
C VAL A 34 27.77 -1.48 -3.88
N ILE A 35 28.05 -2.77 -3.95
CA ILE A 35 27.14 -3.71 -4.57
C ILE A 35 25.91 -3.57 -3.69
N HIS A 36 24.92 -2.79 -4.15
CA HIS A 36 23.59 -2.81 -3.59
C HIS A 36 23.06 -4.21 -3.90
N MET A 37 23.47 -5.18 -3.09
CA MET A 37 22.75 -6.43 -2.96
C MET A 37 21.38 -6.00 -2.48
N GLN A 38 20.42 -5.97 -3.40
CA GLN A 38 19.02 -5.83 -3.03
C GLN A 38 18.75 -6.89 -1.96
N ASP A 39 18.35 -6.43 -0.78
CA ASP A 39 17.97 -7.33 0.29
C ASP A 39 16.90 -8.28 -0.25
N ARG A 40 16.99 -9.57 0.04
CA ARG A 40 15.92 -10.51 -0.31
C ARG A 40 14.65 -10.08 0.41
N ILE A 41 13.59 -9.78 -0.34
CA ILE A 41 12.29 -9.36 0.20
C ILE A 41 11.30 -10.53 0.13
N ILE A 42 10.69 -10.84 1.27
CA ILE A 42 9.64 -11.85 1.41
C ILE A 42 8.33 -11.17 1.82
N LEU A 43 7.26 -11.44 1.07
CA LEU A 43 5.90 -11.10 1.44
C LEU A 43 5.30 -12.26 2.25
N ALA A 44 5.05 -12.03 3.54
CA ALA A 44 4.43 -12.97 4.47
C ALA A 44 2.89 -13.00 4.33
N SER A 45 2.37 -13.00 3.11
CA SER A 45 0.94 -12.92 2.81
C SER A 45 0.55 -13.79 1.63
N GLY A 46 -0.60 -14.46 1.70
CA GLY A 46 -1.18 -15.19 0.55
C GLY A 46 -2.04 -14.32 -0.38
N SER A 47 -1.95 -13.00 -0.29
CA SER A 47 -2.75 -12.09 -1.12
C SER A 47 -2.05 -11.80 -2.45
N ASP A 48 -2.69 -12.21 -3.55
CA ASP A 48 -2.21 -11.92 -4.91
C ASP A 48 -2.18 -10.40 -5.20
N ILE A 49 -3.15 -9.65 -4.69
CA ILE A 49 -3.22 -8.19 -4.84
C ILE A 49 -1.98 -7.53 -4.23
N ARG A 50 -1.60 -7.88 -3.00
CA ARG A 50 -0.41 -7.32 -2.34
C ARG A 50 0.87 -7.67 -3.09
N ALA A 51 0.99 -8.92 -3.56
CA ALA A 51 2.13 -9.35 -4.36
C ALA A 51 2.21 -8.55 -5.67
N GLN A 52 1.08 -8.35 -6.35
CA GLN A 52 1.01 -7.56 -7.57
C GLN A 52 1.38 -6.10 -7.34
N LEU A 53 0.93 -5.49 -6.25
CA LEU A 53 1.29 -4.12 -5.88
C LEU A 53 2.80 -3.94 -5.73
N LEU A 54 3.47 -4.85 -5.01
CA LEU A 54 4.92 -4.82 -4.82
C LEU A 54 5.67 -5.03 -6.15
N ARG A 55 5.25 -6.00 -6.96
CA ARG A 55 5.85 -6.26 -8.28
C ARG A 55 5.66 -5.10 -9.25
N ASN A 56 4.48 -4.47 -9.25
CA ASN A 56 4.20 -3.28 -10.07
C ASN A 56 5.08 -2.08 -9.66
N ALA A 57 5.49 -2.03 -8.39
CA ALA A 57 6.45 -1.04 -7.90
C ALA A 57 7.92 -1.42 -8.21
N GLY A 58 8.17 -2.49 -8.96
CA GLY A 58 9.50 -2.92 -9.38
C GLY A 58 10.25 -3.77 -8.35
N LEU A 59 9.59 -4.25 -7.30
CA LEU A 59 10.22 -5.11 -6.29
C LEU A 59 10.16 -6.57 -6.71
N GLU A 60 11.30 -7.26 -6.62
CA GLU A 60 11.37 -8.72 -6.65
C GLU A 60 11.02 -9.27 -5.27
N VAL A 61 9.83 -9.87 -5.15
CA VAL A 61 9.32 -10.39 -3.87
C VAL A 61 9.00 -11.89 -3.96
N GLU A 62 9.52 -12.63 -2.99
CA GLU A 62 9.13 -14.01 -2.75
C GLU A 62 7.87 -14.05 -1.89
N VAL A 63 6.88 -14.85 -2.27
CA VAL A 63 5.62 -14.95 -1.53
C VAL A 63 5.62 -16.20 -0.67
N ILE A 64 5.63 -16.02 0.65
CA ILE A 64 5.59 -17.11 1.63
C ILE A 64 4.46 -16.86 2.62
N PRO A 65 3.25 -17.42 2.41
CA PRO A 65 2.13 -17.21 3.31
C PRO A 65 2.42 -17.70 4.73
N ALA A 66 2.24 -16.83 5.72
CA ALA A 66 2.37 -17.19 7.13
C ALA A 66 1.14 -17.99 7.59
N ARG A 67 1.35 -19.24 8.03
CA ARG A 67 0.33 -20.02 8.72
C ARG A 67 0.28 -19.61 10.19
N VAL A 68 -0.54 -18.60 10.48
CA VAL A 68 -0.84 -18.10 11.83
C VAL A 68 -2.31 -18.37 12.14
N ASP A 69 -2.63 -18.59 13.41
CA ASP A 69 -4.02 -18.71 13.86
C ASP A 69 -4.59 -17.30 14.08
N GLU A 70 -5.10 -16.71 13.00
CA GLU A 70 -5.62 -15.33 13.01
C GLU A 70 -6.86 -15.19 13.90
N GLU A 71 -7.66 -16.24 14.02
CA GLU A 71 -8.85 -16.27 14.85
C GLU A 71 -8.49 -16.25 16.33
N ALA A 72 -7.52 -17.07 16.76
CA ALA A 72 -7.05 -17.07 18.15
C ALA A 72 -6.42 -15.71 18.55
N ILE A 73 -5.62 -15.09 17.67
CA ILE A 73 -5.04 -13.77 17.91
C ILE A 73 -6.15 -12.72 18.07
N ARG A 74 -7.14 -12.73 17.16
CA ARG A 74 -8.25 -11.79 17.19
C ARG A 74 -9.09 -11.95 18.46
N ALA A 75 -9.43 -13.19 18.83
CA ALA A 75 -10.21 -13.48 20.02
C ALA A 75 -9.50 -13.01 21.30
N ALA A 76 -8.18 -13.21 21.41
CA ALA A 76 -7.41 -12.73 22.55
C ALA A 76 -7.44 -11.19 22.64
N LEU A 77 -7.24 -10.50 21.51
CA LEU A 77 -7.27 -9.04 21.45
C LEU A 77 -8.67 -8.45 21.70
N GLU A 78 -9.72 -9.15 21.27
CA GLU A 78 -11.10 -8.76 21.54
C GLU A 78 -11.43 -8.85 23.04
N MET A 79 -10.93 -9.87 23.75
CA MET A 79 -11.05 -9.96 25.22
C MET A 79 -10.34 -8.82 25.95
N GLU A 80 -9.31 -8.23 25.34
CA GLU A 80 -8.58 -7.07 25.85
C GLU A 80 -9.17 -5.73 25.38
N GLU A 81 -10.33 -5.75 24.70
CA GLU A 81 -10.96 -4.56 24.11
C GLU A 81 -10.02 -3.78 23.17
N ALA A 82 -9.10 -4.48 22.50
CA ALA A 82 -8.15 -3.87 21.59
C ALA A 82 -8.85 -3.15 20.44
N LYS A 83 -8.30 -2.00 20.03
CA LYS A 83 -8.89 -1.22 18.94
C LYS A 83 -8.66 -1.95 17.60
N PRO A 84 -9.52 -1.76 16.59
CA PRO A 84 -9.33 -2.37 15.27
C PRO A 84 -7.97 -2.09 14.62
N ARG A 85 -7.37 -0.93 14.92
CA ARG A 85 -6.01 -0.57 14.49
C ARG A 85 -4.97 -1.51 15.08
N ASP A 86 -5.08 -1.80 16.37
CA ASP A 86 -4.13 -2.63 17.12
C ASP A 86 -4.26 -4.09 16.68
N VAL A 87 -5.48 -4.53 16.36
CA VAL A 87 -5.74 -5.86 15.76
C VAL A 87 -5.05 -6.00 14.41
N ALA A 88 -5.17 -5.02 13.52
CA ALA A 88 -4.50 -5.05 12.21
C ALA A 88 -2.97 -5.09 12.37
N ASP A 89 -2.40 -4.24 13.25
CA ASP A 89 -0.96 -4.18 13.52
C ASP A 89 -0.44 -5.53 14.07
N ALA A 90 -1.12 -6.09 15.07
CA ALA A 90 -0.73 -7.35 15.71
C ALA A 90 -0.79 -8.54 14.73
N LEU A 91 -1.82 -8.62 13.89
CA LEU A 91 -1.92 -9.67 12.86
C LEU A 91 -0.81 -9.54 11.80
N ALA A 92 -0.50 -8.32 11.36
CA ALA A 92 0.59 -8.07 10.43
C ALA A 92 1.96 -8.43 11.05
N GLU A 93 2.21 -8.04 12.30
CA GLU A 93 3.42 -8.37 13.06
C GLU A 93 3.56 -9.89 13.26
N ALA A 94 2.49 -10.59 13.64
CA ALA A 94 2.50 -12.04 13.82
C ALA A 94 2.90 -12.78 12.53
N LYS A 95 2.38 -12.34 11.38
CA LYS A 95 2.72 -12.90 10.07
C LYS A 95 4.19 -12.64 9.72
N ALA A 96 4.66 -11.41 9.88
CA ALA A 96 6.05 -11.05 9.61
C ALA A 96 7.03 -11.83 10.50
N ARG A 97 6.79 -11.84 11.81
CA ARG A 97 7.61 -12.53 12.81
C ARG A 97 7.72 -14.02 12.53
N LYS A 98 6.60 -14.68 12.19
CA LYS A 98 6.56 -16.13 11.91
C LYS A 98 7.48 -16.53 10.76
N ILE A 99 7.50 -15.73 9.69
CA ILE A 99 8.33 -15.98 8.51
C ILE A 99 9.78 -15.54 8.77
N SER A 100 10.00 -14.37 9.38
CA SER A 100 11.33 -13.86 9.72
C SER A 100 12.14 -14.84 10.58
N ALA A 101 11.50 -15.54 11.52
CA ALA A 101 12.17 -16.56 12.34
C ALA A 101 12.81 -17.71 11.54
N LYS A 102 12.36 -17.95 10.29
CA LYS A 102 12.92 -18.97 9.38
C LYS A 102 13.82 -18.38 8.31
N HIS A 103 13.86 -17.06 8.18
CA HIS A 103 14.57 -16.32 7.14
C HIS A 103 15.27 -15.10 7.77
N PRO A 104 16.26 -15.31 8.67
CA PRO A 104 16.88 -14.24 9.43
C PRO A 104 17.60 -13.20 8.56
N ASP A 105 18.08 -13.61 7.38
CA ASP A 105 18.83 -12.75 6.46
C ASP A 105 17.93 -11.97 5.48
N ALA A 106 16.60 -12.14 5.56
CA ALA A 106 15.65 -11.53 4.64
C ALA A 106 14.88 -10.37 5.29
N ILE A 107 14.48 -9.41 4.47
CA ILE A 107 13.42 -8.47 4.81
C ILE A 107 12.09 -9.20 4.67
N VAL A 108 11.31 -9.25 5.73
CA VAL A 108 10.00 -9.91 5.74
C VAL A 108 8.90 -8.89 5.99
N ILE A 109 7.98 -8.77 5.05
CA ILE A 109 6.85 -7.86 5.10
C ILE A 109 5.60 -8.66 5.45
N GLY A 110 5.10 -8.47 6.67
CA GLY A 110 3.77 -8.95 7.06
C GLY A 110 2.72 -7.89 6.81
N CYS A 111 1.54 -8.30 6.37
CA CYS A 111 0.41 -7.40 6.14
C CYS A 111 -0.89 -8.02 6.61
N ASP A 112 -1.75 -7.17 7.16
CA ASP A 112 -3.12 -7.52 7.49
C ASP A 112 -4.09 -6.39 7.18
N GLN A 113 -5.36 -6.71 7.03
CA GLN A 113 -6.39 -5.70 6.80
C GLN A 113 -7.64 -6.06 7.59
N VAL A 114 -8.09 -5.09 8.38
CA VAL A 114 -9.31 -5.15 9.18
C VAL A 114 -10.36 -4.22 8.58
N LEU A 115 -11.57 -4.74 8.39
CA LEU A 115 -12.76 -3.93 8.16
C LEU A 115 -13.46 -3.70 9.50
N ALA A 116 -13.71 -2.43 9.82
CA ALA A 116 -14.38 -2.06 11.07
C ALA A 116 -15.50 -1.03 10.86
N MET A 117 -16.59 -1.20 11.61
CA MET A 117 -17.64 -0.20 11.77
C MET A 117 -17.73 0.16 13.27
N GLY A 118 -17.13 1.30 13.64
CA GLY A 118 -16.89 1.60 15.05
C GLY A 118 -15.87 0.63 15.65
N THR A 119 -16.24 -0.05 16.73
CA THR A 119 -15.43 -1.11 17.37
C THR A 119 -15.67 -2.49 16.76
N GLN A 120 -16.78 -2.68 16.02
CA GLN A 120 -17.12 -3.96 15.42
C GLN A 120 -16.17 -4.27 14.28
N ILE A 121 -15.44 -5.38 14.39
CA ILE A 121 -14.62 -5.93 13.31
C ILE A 121 -15.43 -6.94 12.51
N TYR A 122 -15.23 -6.94 11.20
CA TYR A 122 -15.81 -7.93 10.31
C TYR A 122 -14.78 -8.94 9.82
N ALA A 123 -15.22 -10.17 9.63
CA ALA A 123 -14.47 -11.21 8.95
C ALA A 123 -14.83 -11.26 7.45
N LYS A 124 -14.15 -12.16 6.73
CA LYS A 124 -14.54 -12.52 5.37
C LYS A 124 -15.81 -13.38 5.45
N PRO A 125 -16.80 -13.18 4.57
CA PRO A 125 -18.00 -14.01 4.56
C PRO A 125 -17.65 -15.44 4.12
N ALA A 126 -18.19 -16.45 4.81
CA ALA A 126 -18.00 -17.85 4.43
C ALA A 126 -19.02 -18.28 3.35
N THR A 127 -20.20 -17.67 3.38
CA THR A 127 -21.34 -17.94 2.48
C THR A 127 -21.89 -16.67 1.84
N PRO A 128 -22.63 -16.78 0.71
CA PRO A 128 -23.37 -15.65 0.14
C PRO A 128 -24.34 -15.01 1.15
N GLU A 129 -24.94 -15.81 2.03
CA GLU A 129 -25.84 -15.36 3.08
C GLU A 129 -25.09 -14.51 4.13
N ASP A 130 -23.89 -14.91 4.54
CA ASP A 130 -23.04 -14.10 5.43
C ASP A 130 -22.69 -12.76 4.78
N ALA A 131 -22.34 -12.78 3.48
CA ALA A 131 -22.05 -11.57 2.71
C ALA A 131 -23.26 -10.64 2.62
N ARG A 132 -24.47 -11.21 2.46
CA ARG A 132 -25.72 -10.44 2.46
C ARG A 132 -25.96 -9.76 3.80
N VAL A 133 -25.79 -10.48 4.91
CA VAL A 133 -25.94 -9.92 6.27
C VAL A 133 -24.94 -8.79 6.47
N GLN A 134 -23.68 -9.02 6.11
CA GLN A 134 -22.61 -8.05 6.24
C GLN A 134 -22.85 -6.78 5.39
N LEU A 135 -23.12 -6.92 4.10
CA LEU A 135 -23.38 -5.79 3.21
C LEU A 135 -24.67 -5.03 3.58
N THR A 136 -25.66 -5.71 4.15
CA THR A 136 -26.86 -5.06 4.69
C THR A 136 -26.52 -4.21 5.91
N ALA A 137 -25.66 -4.70 6.82
CA ALA A 137 -25.21 -3.93 7.97
C ALA A 137 -24.37 -2.69 7.56
N LEU A 138 -23.57 -2.81 6.51
CA LEU A 138 -22.73 -1.72 5.99
C LEU A 138 -23.50 -0.71 5.12
N ARG A 139 -24.69 -1.07 4.62
CA ARG A 139 -25.55 -0.22 3.77
C ARG A 139 -25.82 1.13 4.44
N ASN A 140 -25.58 2.22 3.71
CA ASN A 140 -25.72 3.59 4.22
C ASN A 140 -24.90 3.92 5.48
N GLN A 141 -23.97 3.06 5.91
CA GLN A 141 -23.14 3.25 7.09
C GLN A 141 -21.71 3.65 6.72
N PRO A 142 -21.07 4.52 7.52
CA PRO A 142 -19.64 4.73 7.44
C PRO A 142 -18.88 3.55 8.07
N HIS A 143 -17.79 3.14 7.46
CA HIS A 143 -16.89 2.10 7.99
C HIS A 143 -15.46 2.37 7.52
N GLN A 144 -14.51 1.59 8.02
CA GLN A 144 -13.08 1.79 7.79
C GLN A 144 -12.39 0.51 7.38
N LEU A 145 -11.49 0.62 6.40
CA LEU A 145 -10.44 -0.38 6.17
C LEU A 145 -9.17 0.12 6.85
N LEU A 146 -8.62 -0.71 7.73
CA LEU A 146 -7.33 -0.48 8.38
C LEU A 146 -6.33 -1.50 7.84
N SER A 147 -5.34 -1.02 7.09
CA SER A 147 -4.36 -1.87 6.42
C SER A 147 -3.00 -1.69 7.08
N ALA A 148 -2.55 -2.73 7.76
CA ALA A 148 -1.28 -2.76 8.46
C ALA A 148 -0.19 -3.40 7.60
N ALA A 149 1.01 -2.86 7.69
CA ALA A 149 2.24 -3.48 7.23
C ALA A 149 3.32 -3.38 8.30
N VAL A 150 4.02 -4.48 8.54
CA VAL A 150 5.13 -4.57 9.49
C VAL A 150 6.31 -5.20 8.77
N LEU A 151 7.44 -4.50 8.78
CA LEU A 151 8.70 -4.97 8.22
C LEU A 151 9.58 -5.53 9.33
N TYR A 152 9.96 -6.79 9.17
CA TYR A 152 10.89 -7.51 10.05
C TYR A 152 12.23 -7.73 9.36
N LYS A 153 13.31 -7.56 10.11
CA LYS A 153 14.69 -7.98 9.76
C LYS A 153 15.43 -8.24 11.07
N ASP A 154 16.40 -9.14 11.09
CA ASP A 154 17.19 -9.46 12.30
C ASP A 154 16.32 -9.87 13.52
N ALA A 155 15.22 -10.60 13.25
CA ALA A 155 14.23 -11.02 14.25
C ALA A 155 13.51 -9.89 15.03
N GLU A 156 13.57 -8.64 14.54
CA GLU A 156 12.90 -7.49 15.15
C GLU A 156 12.06 -6.67 14.17
N PRO A 157 10.98 -6.02 14.64
CA PRO A 157 10.21 -5.11 13.80
C PRO A 157 11.03 -3.83 13.57
N LYS A 158 11.45 -3.58 12.33
CA LYS A 158 12.22 -2.39 11.95
C LYS A 158 11.33 -1.22 11.56
N TRP A 159 10.11 -1.51 11.10
CA TRP A 159 9.13 -0.52 10.68
C TRP A 159 7.72 -1.07 10.77
N ARG A 160 6.75 -0.20 11.08
CA ARG A 160 5.33 -0.50 11.06
C ARG A 160 4.52 0.70 10.61
N HIS A 161 3.44 0.45 9.89
CA HIS A 161 2.46 1.46 9.52
C HIS A 161 1.07 0.84 9.42
N VAL A 162 0.05 1.60 9.81
CA VAL A 162 -1.35 1.21 9.59
C VAL A 162 -2.07 2.38 8.92
N GLY A 163 -2.36 2.20 7.62
CA GLY A 163 -3.14 3.12 6.81
C GLY A 163 -4.63 2.97 7.10
N VAL A 164 -5.40 4.04 6.92
CA VAL A 164 -6.84 4.05 7.19
C VAL A 164 -7.59 4.65 5.99
N ALA A 165 -8.49 3.87 5.41
CA ALA A 165 -9.48 4.35 4.44
C ALA A 165 -10.87 4.40 5.08
N ARG A 166 -11.58 5.51 4.92
CA ARG A 166 -12.97 5.71 5.36
C ARG A 166 -13.90 5.57 4.17
N LEU A 167 -14.91 4.73 4.32
CA LEU A 167 -15.83 4.35 3.28
C LEU A 167 -17.26 4.64 3.74
N ARG A 168 -18.14 4.97 2.80
CA ARG A 168 -19.58 5.01 3.03
C ARG A 168 -20.29 4.36 1.86
N MET A 169 -21.19 3.42 2.15
CA MET A 169 -22.02 2.78 1.13
C MET A 169 -23.26 3.60 0.80
N HIS A 170 -23.76 3.42 -0.41
CA HIS A 170 -25.09 3.86 -0.81
C HIS A 170 -26.18 3.16 0.01
N ASN A 171 -27.39 3.73 0.00
CA ASN A 171 -28.59 3.06 0.43
C ASN A 171 -29.21 2.24 -0.72
N PHE A 172 -28.52 1.19 -1.16
CA PHE A 172 -28.97 0.32 -2.25
C PHE A 172 -30.13 -0.59 -1.82
N SER A 173 -30.92 -1.08 -2.77
CA SER A 173 -32.06 -1.97 -2.50
C SER A 173 -31.61 -3.42 -2.25
N ASP A 174 -32.49 -4.22 -1.65
CA ASP A 174 -32.26 -5.66 -1.45
C ASP A 174 -32.09 -6.40 -2.77
N ALA A 175 -32.89 -6.06 -3.78
CA ALA A 175 -32.78 -6.62 -5.12
C ALA A 175 -31.42 -6.32 -5.77
N TYR A 176 -30.91 -5.08 -5.64
CA TYR A 176 -29.58 -4.74 -6.11
C TYR A 176 -28.50 -5.56 -5.39
N LEU A 177 -28.64 -5.74 -4.08
CA LEU A 177 -27.71 -6.54 -3.30
C LEU A 177 -27.71 -8.01 -3.74
N ASP A 178 -28.88 -8.61 -3.99
CA ASP A 178 -29.00 -9.98 -4.48
C ASP A 178 -28.36 -10.16 -5.87
N ASP A 179 -28.61 -9.22 -6.78
CA ASP A 179 -28.00 -9.21 -8.11
C ASP A 179 -26.48 -9.00 -8.06
N TYR A 180 -26.00 -8.18 -7.13
CA TYR A 180 -24.58 -7.97 -6.91
C TYR A 180 -23.90 -9.25 -6.40
N LEU A 181 -24.46 -9.90 -5.37
CA LEU A 181 -23.92 -11.12 -4.79
C LEU A 181 -23.88 -12.26 -5.81
N SER A 182 -24.97 -12.48 -6.55
CA SER A 182 -25.05 -13.57 -7.54
C SER A 182 -23.98 -13.48 -8.64
N ARG A 183 -23.66 -12.26 -9.10
CA ARG A 183 -22.70 -12.03 -10.18
C ARG A 183 -21.24 -11.94 -9.71
N ASN A 184 -21.00 -11.61 -8.44
CA ASN A 184 -19.66 -11.29 -7.94
C ASN A 184 -19.12 -12.29 -6.89
N TRP A 185 -19.94 -13.21 -6.37
CA TRP A 185 -19.61 -14.09 -5.23
C TRP A 185 -18.21 -14.71 -5.29
N GLU A 186 -17.86 -15.34 -6.41
CA GLU A 186 -16.60 -16.08 -6.54
C GLU A 186 -15.37 -15.19 -6.35
N SER A 187 -15.47 -13.90 -6.70
CA SER A 187 -14.40 -12.94 -6.48
C SER A 187 -14.39 -12.37 -5.07
N ILE A 188 -15.56 -11.99 -4.54
CA ILE A 188 -15.67 -11.22 -3.29
C ILE A 188 -15.58 -12.08 -2.03
N ARG A 189 -15.79 -13.39 -2.11
CA ARG A 189 -15.69 -14.34 -0.98
C ARG A 189 -14.31 -14.34 -0.30
N HIS A 190 -13.28 -13.86 -1.00
CA HIS A 190 -11.92 -13.75 -0.47
C HIS A 190 -11.60 -12.38 0.14
N SER A 191 -12.55 -11.43 0.08
CA SER A 191 -12.40 -10.05 0.56
C SER A 191 -13.18 -9.80 1.84
N VAL A 192 -12.64 -8.95 2.71
CA VAL A 192 -13.38 -8.44 3.86
C VAL A 192 -14.53 -7.57 3.35
N GLY A 193 -15.69 -7.62 3.98
CA GLY A 193 -16.83 -6.78 3.57
C GLY A 193 -17.65 -7.35 2.41
N GLY A 194 -17.20 -8.39 1.72
CA GLY A 194 -17.90 -8.91 0.54
C GLY A 194 -17.87 -7.93 -0.65
N TYR A 195 -16.82 -7.12 -0.76
CA TYR A 195 -16.63 -6.23 -1.90
C TYR A 195 -15.17 -6.05 -2.28
N LYS A 196 -14.96 -5.54 -3.48
CA LYS A 196 -13.66 -5.10 -4.01
C LYS A 196 -13.85 -3.77 -4.73
N LEU A 197 -13.07 -2.76 -4.35
CA LEU A 197 -13.18 -1.41 -4.95
C LEU A 197 -12.55 -1.35 -6.35
N GLU A 198 -11.66 -2.29 -6.64
CA GLU A 198 -10.99 -2.47 -7.93
C GLU A 198 -11.82 -3.29 -8.94
N GLU A 199 -13.00 -3.76 -8.54
CA GLU A 199 -13.97 -4.49 -9.38
C GLU A 199 -15.36 -3.82 -9.31
N GLU A 200 -16.45 -4.56 -9.58
CA GLU A 200 -17.82 -4.00 -9.56
C GLU A 200 -18.22 -3.43 -8.17
N GLY A 201 -17.58 -3.88 -7.10
CA GLY A 201 -17.88 -3.47 -5.73
C GLY A 201 -17.80 -1.96 -5.49
N VAL A 202 -17.04 -1.20 -6.31
CA VAL A 202 -17.01 0.27 -6.24
C VAL A 202 -18.40 0.90 -6.36
N ARG A 203 -19.33 0.26 -7.08
CA ARG A 203 -20.71 0.74 -7.27
C ARG A 203 -21.53 0.77 -5.96
N LEU A 204 -21.05 0.11 -4.90
CA LEU A 204 -21.68 0.11 -3.59
C LEU A 204 -21.42 1.42 -2.81
N PHE A 205 -20.45 2.24 -3.21
CA PHE A 205 -19.92 3.33 -2.38
C PHE A 205 -20.35 4.72 -2.84
N SER A 206 -20.89 5.50 -1.89
CA SER A 206 -21.20 6.92 -2.08
C SER A 206 -19.99 7.83 -1.83
N SER A 207 -19.03 7.37 -1.03
CA SER A 207 -17.79 8.11 -0.78
C SER A 207 -16.66 7.18 -0.33
N VAL A 208 -15.46 7.46 -0.80
CA VAL A 208 -14.22 6.78 -0.44
C VAL A 208 -13.19 7.87 -0.12
N GLN A 209 -12.60 7.82 1.08
CA GLN A 209 -11.57 8.75 1.53
C GLN A 209 -10.39 7.98 2.09
N GLY A 210 -9.19 8.33 1.65
CA GLY A 210 -7.96 7.67 2.05
C GLY A 210 -7.14 7.25 0.84
N ASP A 211 -6.11 6.47 1.09
CA ASP A 211 -5.17 6.02 0.08
C ASP A 211 -5.68 4.77 -0.67
N TYR A 212 -5.43 4.71 -1.99
CA TYR A 212 -5.85 3.61 -2.85
C TYR A 212 -5.13 2.30 -2.50
N PHE A 213 -3.84 2.36 -2.17
CA PHE A 213 -3.09 1.15 -1.80
C PHE A 213 -3.54 0.60 -0.44
N THR A 214 -3.86 1.50 0.49
CA THR A 214 -4.50 1.14 1.76
C THR A 214 -5.80 0.37 1.52
N ILE A 215 -6.66 0.80 0.59
CA ILE A 215 -7.88 0.06 0.23
C ILE A 215 -7.55 -1.35 -0.27
N LEU A 216 -6.55 -1.48 -1.13
CA LEU A 216 -6.06 -2.76 -1.66
C LEU A 216 -5.29 -3.62 -0.63
N GLY A 217 -5.16 -3.15 0.61
CA GLY A 217 -4.63 -3.93 1.72
C GLY A 217 -3.14 -3.77 1.99
N LEU A 218 -2.47 -2.76 1.42
CA LEU A 218 -1.05 -2.49 1.62
C LEU A 218 -0.77 -0.98 1.62
N PRO A 219 -0.30 -0.35 2.71
CA PRO A 219 0.17 1.05 2.70
C PRO A 219 1.49 1.17 1.92
N LEU A 220 1.39 1.08 0.58
CA LEU A 220 2.53 0.88 -0.32
C LEU A 220 3.43 2.11 -0.38
N VAL A 221 2.87 3.32 -0.37
CA VAL A 221 3.65 4.56 -0.47
C VAL A 221 4.58 4.70 0.73
N GLU A 222 4.07 4.49 1.94
CA GLU A 222 4.84 4.58 3.17
C GLU A 222 5.89 3.47 3.26
N LEU A 223 5.55 2.25 2.81
CA LEU A 223 6.48 1.13 2.75
C LEU A 223 7.65 1.42 1.79
N LEU A 224 7.36 1.89 0.57
CA LEU A 224 8.39 2.20 -0.43
C LEU A 224 9.28 3.37 0.02
N ALA A 225 8.69 4.39 0.64
CA ALA A 225 9.45 5.49 1.22
C ALA A 225 10.45 4.99 2.27
N TYR A 226 10.03 4.07 3.14
CA TYR A 226 10.92 3.46 4.12
C TYR A 226 12.04 2.65 3.45
N LEU A 227 11.69 1.74 2.53
CA LEU A 227 12.66 0.89 1.83
C LEU A 227 13.69 1.70 1.03
N GLY A 228 13.26 2.83 0.45
CA GLY A 228 14.16 3.74 -0.27
C GLY A 228 15.16 4.44 0.67
N VAL A 229 14.69 4.94 1.82
CA VAL A 229 15.55 5.61 2.81
C VAL A 229 16.54 4.63 3.45
N THR A 230 16.18 3.36 3.64
CA THR A 230 17.09 2.34 4.17
C THR A 230 18.04 1.76 3.13
N GLY A 231 17.90 2.13 1.85
CA GLY A 231 18.70 1.57 0.76
C GLY A 231 18.40 0.09 0.47
N SER A 232 17.24 -0.40 0.93
CA SER A 232 16.79 -1.79 0.72
C SER A 232 16.26 -2.03 -0.69
N ILE A 233 15.89 -0.95 -1.40
CA ILE A 233 15.57 -0.96 -2.83
C ILE A 233 16.48 0.03 -3.56
N ALA A 234 16.68 -0.18 -4.86
CA ALA A 234 17.49 0.71 -5.69
C ALA A 234 16.78 2.07 -5.89
N SER A 235 17.58 3.14 -5.89
CA SER A 235 17.18 4.52 -6.17
C SER A 235 17.01 4.79 -7.66
#